data_AF-A0A415WAX2-F1
#
_entry.id   AF-A0A415WAX2-F1
#
_cell.length_a   1.000
_cell.length_b   1.000
_cell.length_c   1.000
_cell.angle_alpha   90.00
_cell.angle_beta   90.00
_cell.angle_gamma   90.00
#
_symmetry.space_group_name_H-M   'P 1'
#
loop_
_entity.id
_entity.type
_entity.pdbx_description
1 polymer ?
#
loop_
_entity_poly.entity_id
_entity_poly.type
_entity_poly.pdbx_seq_one_letter_code
_entity_poly.pdbx_strand_id
1 'polypeptide(L)'
;MIQDIYPHKLNNQYHPDQKPDADSIILYFTQEGLLHRLLKKEDLEEMGQEDLFSLDEMIYTGDGKKLARPTLLNEEHLFLSFPRLSDFVNDTHVTEETLTYLFSVDDDNYFLLNEAPEEIPEDYEFNTVRELRNLQIGPKYRTFAAITGLHLYNWYRTNRFCGCCGHKTVHSSTERALKCPSCGHLIYPRIVPAVIVGVKNGDKILLTKYRKGFTPFALIAGFTEIGETLEETVAREVMEEAGIRVKNIQYYKSQPWGVVDDLLAGFYCEVDGDTEIHMDASELKLAEWKSRDEIELQPNDFSLTNEMMRAFKEGKF
;
A
#
# COMPACT_ATOMS: atom_id res chain seq x y z
N MET A 1 1.27 5.82 2.51
CA MET A 1 2.49 5.97 1.69
C MET A 1 3.71 5.71 2.56
N ILE A 2 4.89 5.40 1.98
CA ILE A 2 6.12 5.31 2.79
C ILE A 2 6.47 6.68 3.40
N GLN A 3 6.08 7.78 2.76
CA GLN A 3 6.21 9.13 3.29
C GLN A 3 5.30 9.35 4.52
N ASP A 4 4.20 8.60 4.65
CA ASP A 4 3.25 8.74 5.77
C ASP A 4 3.67 7.95 7.01
N ILE A 5 4.75 7.17 6.93
CA ILE A 5 5.25 6.40 8.07
C ILE A 5 6.34 7.13 8.84
N TYR A 6 6.81 8.30 8.39
CA TYR A 6 7.82 9.07 9.15
C TYR A 6 7.35 9.35 10.59
N PRO A 7 8.20 9.18 11.62
CA PRO A 7 9.64 8.91 11.56
C PRO A 7 10.03 7.42 11.42
N HIS A 8 9.08 6.50 11.34
CA HIS A 8 9.32 5.07 11.20
C HIS A 8 10.06 4.75 9.89
N LYS A 9 10.91 3.72 9.93
CA LYS A 9 11.79 3.33 8.83
C LYS A 9 11.50 1.92 8.38
N LEU A 10 11.16 1.76 7.10
CA LEU A 10 11.10 0.45 6.45
C LEU A 10 12.51 -0.05 6.16
N ASN A 11 12.87 -1.23 6.66
CA ASN A 11 13.97 -2.03 6.14
C ASN A 11 13.41 -3.17 5.29
N ASN A 12 13.54 -3.05 3.97
CA ASN A 12 13.04 -4.04 3.01
C ASN A 12 14.15 -4.94 2.42
N GLN A 13 15.32 -4.97 3.05
CA GLN A 13 16.42 -5.83 2.61
C GLN A 13 16.01 -7.30 2.64
N TYR A 14 16.54 -8.08 1.71
CA TYR A 14 16.22 -9.50 1.60
C TYR A 14 17.10 -10.31 2.57
N HIS A 15 16.49 -10.85 3.61
CA HIS A 15 17.13 -11.68 4.61
C HIS A 15 16.40 -13.04 4.70
N PRO A 16 16.70 -14.00 3.79
CA PRO A 16 15.99 -15.28 3.75
C PRO A 16 16.22 -16.14 4.99
N ASP A 17 17.35 -15.93 5.68
CA ASP A 17 17.73 -16.68 6.88
C ASP A 17 17.32 -15.98 8.20
N GLN A 18 16.56 -14.88 8.11
CA GLN A 18 16.08 -14.16 9.29
C GLN A 18 15.12 -15.04 10.07
N LYS A 19 15.45 -15.30 11.34
CA LYS A 19 14.63 -16.11 12.25
C LYS A 19 13.61 -15.25 12.99
N PRO A 20 12.39 -15.77 13.23
CA PRO A 20 11.44 -15.10 14.09
C PRO A 20 11.80 -15.27 15.56
N ASP A 21 11.34 -14.33 16.37
CA ASP A 21 11.32 -14.37 17.83
C ASP A 21 9.87 -14.26 18.33
N ALA A 22 9.66 -14.35 19.65
CA ALA A 22 8.32 -14.28 20.24
C ALA A 22 7.56 -12.99 19.88
N ASP A 23 8.28 -11.89 19.68
CA ASP A 23 7.71 -10.59 19.35
C ASP A 23 7.49 -10.39 17.84
N SER A 24 7.96 -11.32 17.00
CA SER A 24 7.84 -11.20 15.56
C SER A 24 6.38 -11.18 15.13
N ILE A 25 6.05 -10.23 14.24
CA ILE A 25 4.69 -10.00 13.77
C ILE A 25 4.39 -10.95 12.63
N ILE A 26 3.25 -11.62 12.73
CA ILE A 26 2.79 -12.62 11.77
C ILE A 26 1.66 -12.03 10.93
N LEU A 27 1.94 -11.83 9.65
CA LEU A 27 0.91 -11.51 8.67
C LEU A 27 0.37 -12.81 8.08
N TYR A 28 -0.92 -13.04 8.29
CA TYR A 28 -1.63 -14.20 7.72
C TYR A 28 -2.76 -13.72 6.81
N PHE A 29 -2.70 -14.11 5.54
CA PHE A 29 -3.66 -13.69 4.52
C PHE A 29 -4.48 -14.89 4.04
N THR A 30 -5.79 -14.69 3.91
CA THR A 30 -6.74 -15.65 3.33
C THR A 30 -7.51 -15.00 2.17
N GLN A 31 -8.56 -15.65 1.69
CA GLN A 31 -9.49 -15.02 0.74
C GLN A 31 -10.37 -13.95 1.41
N GLU A 32 -10.55 -14.03 2.73
CA GLU A 32 -11.37 -13.10 3.51
C GLU A 32 -10.61 -11.82 3.85
N GLY A 33 -9.28 -11.89 3.95
CA GLY A 33 -8.45 -10.70 4.18
C GLY A 33 -7.15 -11.00 4.91
N LEU A 34 -6.65 -9.97 5.59
CA LEU A 34 -5.54 -10.06 6.53
C LEU A 34 -6.11 -10.34 7.93
N LEU A 35 -5.51 -11.29 8.65
CA LEU A 35 -5.81 -11.53 10.06
C LEU A 35 -5.28 -10.37 10.92
N HIS A 36 -6.17 -9.75 11.69
CA HIS A 36 -5.85 -8.63 12.57
C HIS A 36 -6.84 -8.57 13.73
N ARG A 37 -6.56 -7.72 14.71
CA ARG A 37 -7.51 -7.35 15.76
C ARG A 37 -7.58 -5.84 15.87
N LEU A 38 -8.77 -5.34 16.20
CA LEU A 38 -9.00 -3.94 16.54
C LEU A 38 -9.19 -3.86 18.05
N LEU A 39 -8.30 -3.11 18.71
CA LEU A 39 -8.41 -2.85 20.14
C LEU A 39 -9.00 -1.46 20.35
N LYS A 40 -9.89 -1.32 21.33
CA LYS A 40 -10.35 -0.02 21.82
C LYS A 40 -9.41 0.51 22.89
N LYS A 41 -9.60 1.78 23.24
CA LYS A 41 -8.85 2.42 24.32
C LYS A 41 -9.06 1.71 25.66
N GLU A 42 -10.29 1.33 25.98
CA GLU A 42 -10.62 0.66 27.24
C GLU A 42 -9.92 -0.70 27.34
N ASP A 43 -9.85 -1.45 26.25
CA ASP A 43 -9.14 -2.73 26.20
C ASP A 43 -7.65 -2.55 26.55
N LEU A 44 -7.04 -1.47 26.06
CA LEU A 44 -5.65 -1.14 26.38
C LEU A 44 -5.48 -0.70 27.85
N GLU A 45 -6.40 0.10 28.37
CA GLU A 45 -6.39 0.54 29.78
C GLU A 45 -6.53 -0.66 30.73
N GLU A 46 -7.42 -1.62 30.43
CA GLU A 46 -7.56 -2.87 31.20
C GLU A 46 -6.30 -3.73 31.17
N MET A 47 -5.52 -3.65 30.09
CA MET A 47 -4.19 -4.27 29.98
C MET A 47 -3.10 -3.53 30.77
N GLY A 48 -3.46 -2.53 31.59
CA GLY A 48 -2.57 -1.77 32.46
C GLY A 48 -1.95 -0.54 31.80
N GLN A 49 -2.55 -0.03 30.72
CA GLN A 49 -2.02 1.10 29.95
C GLN A 49 -2.79 2.39 30.25
N GLU A 50 -2.41 3.08 31.32
CA GLU A 50 -3.06 4.33 31.72
C GLU A 50 -2.52 5.57 30.97
N ASP A 51 -1.30 5.50 30.39
CA ASP A 51 -0.60 6.64 29.77
C ASP A 51 -0.33 6.44 28.25
N LEU A 52 -1.39 6.08 27.52
CA LEU A 52 -1.38 5.76 26.07
C LEU A 52 -0.98 6.92 25.14
N PHE A 53 -0.77 8.13 25.68
CA PHE A 53 -0.51 9.35 24.91
C PHE A 53 0.97 9.76 24.88
N SER A 54 1.84 9.02 25.56
CA SER A 54 3.30 9.11 25.37
C SER A 54 3.66 8.42 24.06
N LEU A 55 3.93 9.21 23.01
CA LEU A 55 4.22 8.74 21.64
C LEU A 55 5.48 7.87 21.52
N ASP A 56 6.30 7.75 22.57
CA ASP A 56 7.66 7.22 22.51
C ASP A 56 7.93 5.96 23.37
N GLU A 57 6.96 5.43 24.13
CA GLU A 57 7.18 4.26 25.00
C GLU A 57 6.59 2.94 24.45
N MET A 58 7.31 1.84 24.66
CA MET A 58 6.85 0.49 24.32
C MET A 58 5.75 0.03 25.28
N ILE A 59 4.72 -0.61 24.75
CA ILE A 59 3.61 -1.16 25.55
C ILE A 59 3.88 -2.61 25.92
N TYR A 60 3.64 -2.97 27.18
CA TYR A 60 3.70 -4.33 27.68
C TYR A 60 2.41 -4.68 28.40
N THR A 61 1.83 -5.84 28.12
CA THR A 61 0.72 -6.38 28.93
C THR A 61 1.17 -6.66 30.36
N GLY A 62 0.22 -6.80 31.30
CA GLY A 62 0.50 -7.17 32.69
C GLY A 62 1.24 -8.51 32.88
N ASP A 63 1.26 -9.41 31.88
CA ASP A 63 2.05 -10.64 31.82
C ASP A 63 3.40 -10.49 31.08
N GLY A 64 3.78 -9.27 30.70
CA GLY A 64 5.08 -8.94 30.10
C GLY A 64 5.18 -9.15 28.60
N LYS A 65 4.08 -9.45 27.89
CA LYS A 65 4.08 -9.53 26.43
C LYS A 65 4.13 -8.14 25.83
N LYS A 66 4.98 -7.96 24.81
CA LYS A 66 5.07 -6.69 24.08
C LYS A 66 3.78 -6.46 23.27
N LEU A 67 3.08 -5.37 23.48
CA LEU A 67 2.00 -4.93 22.59
C LEU A 67 2.53 -3.97 21.53
N ALA A 68 1.84 -3.92 20.39
CA ALA A 68 2.13 -2.94 19.36
C ALA A 68 1.96 -1.52 19.92
N ARG A 69 2.84 -0.58 19.54
CA ARG A 69 2.66 0.84 19.83
C ARG A 69 1.31 1.30 19.24
N PRO A 70 0.30 1.64 20.05
CA PRO A 70 -0.96 2.15 19.57
C PRO A 70 -0.71 3.58 19.09
N THR A 71 -1.21 3.94 17.92
CA THR A 71 -1.24 5.33 17.48
C THR A 71 -2.65 5.66 17.05
N LEU A 72 -3.24 6.63 17.73
CA LEU A 72 -4.60 7.11 17.53
C LEU A 72 -4.77 7.62 16.09
N LEU A 73 -5.80 7.15 15.38
CA LEU A 73 -6.14 7.71 14.05
C LEU A 73 -7.63 7.92 13.79
N ASN A 74 -8.54 7.42 14.62
CA ASN A 74 -9.98 7.68 14.45
C ASN A 74 -10.65 8.16 15.74
N GLU A 75 -11.85 8.74 15.60
CA GLU A 75 -12.67 9.27 16.72
C GLU A 75 -13.10 8.17 17.71
N GLU A 76 -13.11 6.91 17.25
CA GLU A 76 -13.46 5.73 18.04
C GLU A 76 -12.26 5.13 18.80
N HIS A 77 -11.06 5.71 18.67
CA HIS A 77 -9.83 5.26 19.33
C HIS A 77 -9.50 3.77 19.06
N LEU A 78 -9.70 3.30 17.83
CA LEU A 78 -9.38 1.93 17.41
C LEU A 78 -7.90 1.78 17.02
N PHE A 79 -7.30 0.69 17.48
CA PHE A 79 -5.89 0.36 17.27
C PHE A 79 -5.73 -0.96 16.51
N LEU A 80 -5.03 -0.90 15.39
CA LEU A 80 -4.72 -2.06 14.55
C LEU A 80 -3.54 -2.84 15.13
N SER A 81 -3.78 -4.11 15.46
CA SER A 81 -2.75 -5.06 15.87
C SER A 81 -2.78 -6.30 14.97
N PHE A 82 -1.60 -6.83 14.66
CA PHE A 82 -1.45 -8.10 13.98
C PHE A 82 -1.00 -9.16 15.00
N PRO A 83 -1.25 -10.45 14.73
CA PRO A 83 -0.75 -11.53 15.57
C PRO A 83 0.76 -11.46 15.75
N ARG A 84 1.24 -11.83 16.93
CA ARG A 84 2.67 -12.12 17.16
C ARG A 84 2.89 -13.62 17.17
N LEU A 85 4.15 -14.05 17.02
CA LEU A 85 4.49 -15.47 17.17
C LEU A 85 4.06 -16.00 18.55
N SER A 86 4.17 -15.17 19.59
CA SER A 86 3.69 -15.48 20.95
C SER A 86 2.19 -15.67 21.10
N ASP A 87 1.38 -15.37 20.07
CA ASP A 87 -0.07 -15.58 20.09
C ASP A 87 -0.46 -16.98 19.61
N PHE A 88 0.45 -17.69 18.92
CA PHE A 88 0.25 -19.06 18.41
C PHE A 88 0.89 -20.11 19.34
N VAL A 89 0.75 -19.95 20.65
CA VAL A 89 1.39 -20.84 21.63
C VAL A 89 0.83 -22.26 21.50
N ASN A 90 1.71 -23.24 21.28
CA ASN A 90 1.39 -24.66 21.06
C ASN A 90 0.73 -24.99 19.72
N ASP A 91 0.63 -24.04 18.78
CA ASP A 91 0.18 -24.33 17.42
C ASP A 91 1.29 -25.07 16.65
N THR A 92 1.01 -26.30 16.20
CA THR A 92 2.04 -27.10 15.51
C THR A 92 2.26 -26.72 14.04
N HIS A 93 1.39 -25.88 13.47
CA HIS A 93 1.49 -25.40 12.09
C HIS A 93 2.27 -24.10 11.98
N VAL A 94 2.34 -23.28 13.04
CA VAL A 94 3.10 -22.03 13.05
C VAL A 94 4.54 -22.29 13.51
N THR A 95 5.43 -22.56 12.56
CA THR A 95 6.83 -22.93 12.82
C THR A 95 7.80 -22.08 11.99
N GLU A 96 9.11 -22.15 12.29
CA GLU A 96 10.12 -21.47 11.47
C GLU A 96 10.05 -21.88 9.98
N GLU A 97 9.60 -23.10 9.64
CA GLU A 97 9.52 -23.59 8.27
C GLU A 97 8.31 -23.04 7.49
N THR A 98 7.23 -22.70 8.20
CA THR A 98 6.02 -22.15 7.60
C THR A 98 6.01 -20.62 7.56
N LEU A 99 7.02 -19.99 8.16
CA LEU A 99 7.20 -18.53 8.20
C LEU A 99 8.21 -18.05 7.15
N THR A 100 7.91 -16.94 6.49
CA THR A 100 8.83 -16.27 5.56
C THR A 100 9.04 -14.84 6.01
N TYR A 101 10.29 -14.46 6.30
CA TYR A 101 10.61 -13.07 6.61
C TYR A 101 10.29 -12.16 5.42
N LEU A 102 9.59 -11.06 5.69
CA LEU A 102 9.20 -10.08 4.68
C LEU A 102 10.09 -8.84 4.73
N PHE A 103 10.09 -8.14 5.86
CA PHE A 103 10.76 -6.85 6.09
C PHE A 103 10.66 -6.48 7.58
N SER A 104 11.28 -5.38 7.99
CA SER A 104 10.99 -4.74 9.28
C SER A 104 10.53 -3.29 9.11
N VAL A 105 9.73 -2.81 10.06
CA VAL A 105 9.47 -1.38 10.25
C VAL A 105 9.97 -1.02 11.64
N ASP A 106 11.00 -0.18 11.69
CA ASP A 106 11.85 0.00 12.88
C ASP A 106 12.34 -1.36 13.40
N ASP A 107 12.05 -1.67 14.67
CA ASP A 107 12.47 -2.89 15.37
C ASP A 107 11.46 -4.04 15.20
N ASP A 108 10.32 -3.82 14.56
CA ASP A 108 9.31 -4.86 14.39
C ASP A 108 9.55 -5.65 13.10
N ASN A 109 9.88 -6.93 13.26
CA ASN A 109 10.02 -7.88 12.16
C ASN A 109 8.66 -8.42 11.73
N TYR A 110 8.41 -8.47 10.42
CA TYR A 110 7.20 -9.01 9.83
C TYR A 110 7.50 -10.30 9.07
N PHE A 111 6.73 -11.34 9.38
CA PHE A 111 6.79 -12.64 8.73
C PHE A 111 5.45 -12.94 8.07
N LEU A 112 5.48 -13.60 6.93
CA LEU A 112 4.32 -14.19 6.28
C LEU A 112 4.14 -15.62 6.81
N LEU A 113 2.94 -15.94 7.30
CA LEU A 113 2.54 -17.31 7.56
C LEU A 113 1.98 -17.94 6.28
N ASN A 114 2.64 -18.99 5.81
CA ASN A 114 2.33 -19.64 4.52
C ASN A 114 1.32 -20.79 4.63
N GLU A 115 1.06 -21.27 5.85
CA GLU A 115 0.17 -22.38 6.14
C GLU A 115 -0.91 -21.95 7.14
N ALA A 116 -2.07 -22.61 7.12
CA ALA A 116 -3.13 -22.26 8.05
C ALA A 116 -2.75 -22.66 9.48
N PRO A 117 -2.90 -21.76 10.48
CA PRO A 117 -2.74 -22.15 11.88
C PRO A 117 -3.79 -23.20 12.25
N GLU A 118 -3.54 -23.96 13.31
CA GLU A 118 -4.52 -24.89 13.88
C GLU A 118 -5.74 -24.13 14.40
N GLU A 119 -5.49 -23.02 15.10
CA GLU A 119 -6.52 -22.16 15.66
C GLU A 119 -6.19 -20.68 15.41
N ILE A 120 -7.23 -19.91 15.13
CA ILE A 120 -7.11 -18.45 15.07
C ILE A 120 -7.10 -17.93 16.52
N PRO A 121 -6.13 -17.08 16.92
CA PRO A 121 -6.10 -16.54 18.27
C PRO A 121 -7.39 -15.77 18.59
N GLU A 122 -7.80 -15.77 19.87
CA GLU A 122 -9.00 -15.08 20.33
C GLU A 122 -8.99 -13.58 19.96
N ASP A 123 -10.15 -13.04 19.64
CA ASP A 123 -10.38 -11.63 19.27
C ASP A 123 -9.70 -11.16 17.97
N TYR A 124 -9.21 -12.09 17.14
CA TYR A 124 -8.75 -11.78 15.78
C TYR A 124 -9.83 -12.07 14.73
N GLU A 125 -9.89 -11.23 13.71
CA GLU A 125 -10.81 -11.32 12.58
C GLU A 125 -10.09 -11.03 11.25
N PHE A 126 -10.79 -11.28 10.13
CA PHE A 126 -10.28 -10.98 8.79
C PHE A 126 -10.95 -9.73 8.23
N ASN A 127 -10.12 -8.80 7.74
CA ASN A 127 -10.59 -7.70 6.88
C ASN A 127 -9.68 -7.53 5.67
N THR A 128 -10.28 -7.05 4.59
CA THR A 128 -9.47 -6.71 3.42
C THR A 128 -8.59 -5.50 3.75
N VAL A 129 -7.38 -5.47 3.20
CA VAL A 129 -6.48 -4.31 3.35
C VAL A 129 -7.12 -3.01 2.83
N ARG A 130 -8.05 -3.12 1.88
CA ARG A 130 -8.87 -2.00 1.40
C ARG A 130 -9.79 -1.45 2.48
N GLU A 131 -10.47 -2.31 3.24
CA GLU A 131 -11.30 -1.91 4.37
C GLU A 131 -10.44 -1.30 5.47
N LEU A 132 -9.33 -1.93 5.86
CA LEU A 132 -8.39 -1.38 6.85
C LEU A 132 -7.93 0.04 6.47
N ARG A 133 -7.61 0.26 5.18
CA ARG A 133 -7.24 1.59 4.68
C ARG A 133 -8.41 2.58 4.73
N ASN A 134 -9.63 2.14 4.46
CA ASN A 134 -10.82 3.01 4.46
C ASN A 134 -11.28 3.38 5.87
N LEU A 135 -11.11 2.48 6.83
CA LEU A 135 -11.41 2.73 8.24
C LEU A 135 -10.48 3.78 8.87
N GLN A 136 -9.34 4.07 8.20
CA GLN A 136 -8.30 4.97 8.68
C GLN A 136 -7.80 4.61 10.08
N ILE A 137 -7.82 3.32 10.44
CA ILE A 137 -7.32 2.80 11.70
C ILE A 137 -5.80 2.92 11.77
N GLY A 138 -5.29 3.17 12.98
CA GLY A 138 -3.89 3.47 13.22
C GLY A 138 -3.12 2.39 13.93
N PRO A 139 -1.78 2.48 13.95
CA PRO A 139 -0.94 3.50 13.29
C PRO A 139 -0.83 3.41 11.75
N LYS A 140 -0.53 4.52 11.07
CA LYS A 140 -0.34 4.56 9.61
C LYS A 140 0.74 3.59 9.13
N TYR A 141 1.80 3.39 9.94
CA TYR A 141 2.89 2.46 9.61
C TYR A 141 2.45 0.98 9.66
N ARG A 142 1.46 0.62 10.49
CA ARG A 142 0.88 -0.75 10.50
C ARG A 142 0.06 -1.00 9.23
N THR A 143 -0.77 -0.03 8.85
CA THR A 143 -1.52 -0.10 7.58
C THR A 143 -0.58 -0.15 6.38
N PHE A 144 0.51 0.61 6.41
CA PHE A 144 1.58 0.52 5.40
C PHE A 144 2.24 -0.86 5.36
N ALA A 145 2.59 -1.44 6.51
CA ALA A 145 3.15 -2.78 6.60
C ALA A 145 2.18 -3.85 6.07
N ALA A 146 0.88 -3.76 6.41
CA ALA A 146 -0.15 -4.65 5.87
C ALA A 146 -0.22 -4.60 4.34
N ILE A 147 -0.23 -3.40 3.75
CA ILE A 147 -0.24 -3.23 2.29
C ILE A 147 1.03 -3.80 1.65
N THR A 148 2.19 -3.53 2.25
CA THR A 148 3.49 -4.02 1.76
C THR A 148 3.57 -5.55 1.84
N GLY A 149 3.08 -6.12 2.94
CA GLY A 149 2.99 -7.56 3.14
C GLY A 149 2.02 -8.22 2.16
N LEU A 150 0.87 -7.58 1.88
CA LEU A 150 -0.10 -8.07 0.90
C LEU A 150 0.51 -8.15 -0.50
N HIS A 151 1.30 -7.16 -0.91
CA HIS A 151 1.99 -7.15 -2.21
C HIS A 151 2.94 -8.35 -2.34
N LEU A 152 3.75 -8.61 -1.31
CA LEU A 152 4.64 -9.78 -1.27
C LEU A 152 3.86 -11.10 -1.25
N TYR A 153 2.81 -11.20 -0.43
CA TYR A 153 1.94 -12.38 -0.38
C TYR A 153 1.32 -12.69 -1.74
N ASN A 154 0.76 -11.68 -2.41
CA ASN A 154 0.15 -11.85 -3.73
C ASN A 154 1.17 -12.32 -4.77
N TRP A 155 2.37 -11.74 -4.76
CA TRP A 155 3.45 -12.18 -5.63
C TRP A 155 3.84 -13.64 -5.37
N TYR A 156 4.09 -14.03 -4.11
CA TYR A 156 4.42 -15.42 -3.78
C TYR A 156 3.31 -16.40 -4.18
N ARG A 157 2.05 -16.07 -3.86
CA ARG A 157 0.88 -16.90 -4.16
C ARG A 157 0.65 -17.11 -5.65
N THR A 158 0.89 -16.08 -6.47
CA THR A 158 0.64 -16.14 -7.92
C THR A 158 1.81 -16.73 -8.72
N ASN A 159 2.98 -16.91 -8.11
CA ASN A 159 4.18 -17.43 -8.75
C ASN A 159 4.66 -18.76 -8.15
N ARG A 160 3.72 -19.57 -7.61
CA ARG A 160 3.98 -20.92 -7.04
C ARG A 160 4.54 -21.92 -8.05
N PHE A 161 4.30 -21.70 -9.34
CA PHE A 161 4.79 -22.53 -10.43
C PHE A 161 5.47 -21.66 -11.49
N CYS A 162 6.49 -22.20 -12.14
CA CYS A 162 7.26 -21.51 -13.16
C CYS A 162 6.43 -21.30 -14.42
N GLY A 163 6.27 -20.05 -14.87
CA GLY A 163 5.59 -19.72 -16.12
C GLY A 163 6.25 -20.29 -17.39
N CYS A 164 7.54 -20.67 -17.34
CA CYS A 164 8.24 -21.25 -18.48
C CYS A 164 8.02 -22.76 -18.63
N CYS A 165 7.90 -23.52 -17.53
CA CYS A 165 7.92 -24.99 -17.57
C CYS A 165 6.93 -25.69 -16.62
N GLY A 166 6.17 -24.96 -15.82
CA GLY A 166 5.15 -25.50 -14.91
C GLY A 166 5.67 -26.13 -13.61
N HIS A 167 6.99 -26.17 -13.36
CA HIS A 167 7.56 -26.75 -12.14
C HIS A 167 7.37 -25.85 -10.92
N LYS A 168 7.22 -26.41 -9.71
CA LYS A 168 7.06 -25.64 -8.46
C LYS A 168 8.29 -24.77 -8.21
N THR A 169 8.09 -23.50 -7.88
CA THR A 169 9.17 -22.56 -7.58
C THR A 169 9.64 -22.68 -6.12
N VAL A 170 10.85 -22.20 -5.84
CA VAL A 170 11.42 -22.09 -4.49
C VAL A 170 11.96 -20.67 -4.27
N HIS A 171 12.10 -20.23 -3.03
CA HIS A 171 12.75 -18.95 -2.74
C HIS A 171 14.24 -19.00 -3.15
N SER A 172 14.74 -17.90 -3.74
CA SER A 172 16.16 -17.72 -3.98
C SER A 172 16.88 -17.50 -2.65
N SER A 173 18.12 -17.99 -2.51
CA SER A 173 18.92 -17.78 -1.29
C SER A 173 19.74 -16.48 -1.31
N THR A 174 19.67 -15.69 -2.38
CA THR A 174 20.59 -14.55 -2.61
C THR A 174 19.90 -13.22 -2.88
N GLU A 175 18.67 -13.26 -3.37
CA GLU A 175 17.91 -12.07 -3.75
C GLU A 175 16.41 -12.35 -3.60
N ARG A 176 15.60 -11.30 -3.49
CA ARG A 176 14.15 -11.45 -3.38
C ARG A 176 13.58 -11.86 -4.74
N ALA A 177 13.66 -13.15 -5.03
CA ALA A 177 13.17 -13.79 -6.24
C ALA A 177 12.69 -15.20 -5.94
N LEU A 178 11.81 -15.72 -6.80
CA LEU A 178 11.49 -17.13 -6.87
C LEU A 178 12.30 -17.77 -7.98
N LYS A 179 12.91 -18.92 -7.71
CA LYS A 179 13.72 -19.68 -8.65
C LYS A 179 13.02 -20.97 -9.03
N CYS A 180 13.01 -21.29 -10.32
CA CYS A 180 12.62 -22.61 -10.80
C CYS A 180 13.81 -23.57 -10.66
N PRO A 181 13.75 -24.63 -9.85
CA PRO A 181 14.85 -25.59 -9.73
C PRO A 181 15.02 -26.45 -10.99
N SER A 182 13.99 -26.54 -11.84
CA SER A 182 14.03 -27.36 -13.06
C SER A 182 14.72 -26.67 -14.24
N CYS A 183 14.41 -25.39 -14.52
CA CYS A 183 14.95 -24.66 -15.67
C CYS A 183 15.83 -23.46 -15.30
N GLY A 184 15.97 -23.16 -14.01
CA GLY A 184 16.80 -22.05 -13.52
C GLY A 184 16.19 -20.65 -13.68
N HIS A 185 14.98 -20.53 -14.25
CA HIS A 185 14.31 -19.23 -14.42
C HIS A 185 14.08 -18.52 -13.08
N LEU A 186 14.43 -17.24 -13.03
CA LEU A 186 14.19 -16.35 -11.90
C LEU A 186 12.98 -15.48 -12.17
N ILE A 187 12.10 -15.40 -11.18
CA ILE A 187 10.90 -14.58 -11.19
C ILE A 187 11.07 -13.54 -10.09
N TYR A 188 11.03 -12.26 -10.45
CA TYR A 188 11.15 -11.15 -9.50
C TYR A 188 9.78 -10.63 -9.08
N PRO A 189 9.67 -9.92 -7.95
CA PRO A 189 8.48 -9.16 -7.59
C PRO A 189 8.03 -8.26 -8.74
N ARG A 190 6.73 -8.30 -9.05
CA ARG A 190 6.16 -7.45 -10.09
C ARG A 190 5.82 -6.09 -9.49
N ILE A 191 6.34 -5.04 -10.12
CA ILE A 191 5.96 -3.66 -9.88
C ILE A 191 5.52 -3.08 -11.23
N VAL A 192 4.29 -2.60 -11.31
CA VAL A 192 3.70 -2.05 -12.54
C VAL A 192 3.79 -0.52 -12.48
N PRO A 193 4.64 0.12 -13.27
CA PRO A 193 4.71 1.58 -13.30
C PRO A 193 3.43 2.18 -13.88
N ALA A 194 2.91 3.22 -13.22
CA ALA A 194 1.78 4.01 -13.68
C ALA A 194 2.01 5.49 -13.39
N VAL A 195 1.50 6.37 -14.24
CA VAL A 195 1.61 7.82 -14.06
C VAL A 195 0.32 8.38 -13.47
N ILE A 196 0.43 9.44 -12.68
CA ILE A 196 -0.70 10.29 -12.23
C ILE A 196 -0.40 11.72 -12.70
N VAL A 197 -1.30 12.35 -13.44
CA VAL A 197 -0.98 13.59 -14.17
C VAL A 197 -1.84 14.78 -13.76
N GLY A 198 -1.22 15.79 -13.16
CA GLY A 198 -1.80 17.12 -12.98
C GLY A 198 -1.57 18.01 -14.19
N VAL A 199 -2.53 18.05 -15.12
CA VAL A 199 -2.45 18.90 -16.32
C VAL A 199 -2.92 20.32 -15.98
N LYS A 200 -2.04 21.31 -16.13
CA LYS A 200 -2.32 22.72 -15.82
C LYS A 200 -2.71 23.52 -17.05
N ASN A 201 -3.72 24.38 -16.89
CA ASN A 201 -4.09 25.45 -17.81
C ASN A 201 -4.16 26.77 -17.04
N GLY A 202 -3.01 27.46 -16.95
CA GLY A 202 -2.88 28.63 -16.08
C GLY A 202 -3.19 28.27 -14.62
N ASP A 203 -4.22 28.90 -14.06
CA ASP A 203 -4.67 28.68 -12.67
C ASP A 203 -5.74 27.58 -12.52
N LYS A 204 -5.94 26.78 -13.58
CA LYS A 204 -6.85 25.63 -13.58
C LYS A 204 -6.08 24.32 -13.73
N ILE A 205 -6.69 23.24 -13.24
CA ILE A 205 -6.22 21.87 -13.41
C ILE A 205 -7.32 21.02 -14.07
N LEU A 206 -6.92 20.07 -14.92
CA LEU A 206 -7.84 19.10 -15.51
C LEU A 206 -8.19 18.04 -14.46
N LEU A 207 -9.48 17.91 -14.13
CA LEU A 207 -10.00 16.85 -13.27
C LEU A 207 -10.97 15.96 -14.05
N THR A 208 -10.93 14.66 -13.74
CA THR A 208 -11.77 13.65 -14.39
C THR A 208 -12.66 12.93 -13.38
N LYS A 209 -13.72 12.29 -13.88
CA LYS A 209 -14.47 11.26 -13.14
C LYS A 209 -14.57 10.00 -14.00
N TYR A 210 -14.11 8.88 -13.44
CA TYR A 210 -14.25 7.58 -14.08
C TYR A 210 -15.70 7.23 -14.36
N ARG A 211 -15.94 6.48 -15.43
CA ARG A 211 -17.29 6.10 -15.87
C ARG A 211 -18.07 5.23 -14.89
N LYS A 212 -17.38 4.37 -14.14
CA LYS A 212 -18.01 3.42 -13.20
C LYS A 212 -18.00 3.96 -11.76
N GLY A 213 -19.17 3.97 -11.13
CA GLY A 213 -19.34 4.30 -9.70
C GLY A 213 -19.58 5.79 -9.41
N PHE A 214 -19.82 6.11 -8.14
CA PHE A 214 -19.71 7.47 -7.60
C PHE A 214 -18.27 7.68 -7.18
N THR A 215 -17.42 8.04 -8.13
CA THR A 215 -16.00 8.31 -7.86
C THR A 215 -15.82 9.80 -7.55
N PRO A 216 -15.00 10.16 -6.55
CA PRO A 216 -14.55 11.53 -6.38
C PRO A 216 -13.78 11.97 -7.63
N PHE A 217 -13.54 13.28 -7.77
CA PHE A 217 -12.64 13.76 -8.80
C PHE A 217 -11.27 13.09 -8.69
N ALA A 218 -10.68 12.82 -9.85
CA ALA A 218 -9.37 12.23 -10.01
C ALA A 218 -8.54 13.04 -11.01
N LEU A 219 -7.25 12.73 -11.03
CA LEU A 219 -6.32 13.14 -12.08
C LEU A 219 -6.28 12.03 -13.15
N ILE A 220 -5.81 12.38 -14.35
CA ILE A 220 -5.52 11.40 -15.41
C ILE A 220 -4.47 10.42 -14.91
N ALA A 221 -4.67 9.14 -15.22
CA ALA A 221 -3.81 8.09 -14.69
C ALA A 221 -3.82 6.85 -15.57
N GLY A 222 -2.65 6.33 -15.89
CA GLY A 222 -2.56 5.10 -16.65
C GLY A 222 -1.19 4.43 -16.58
N PHE A 223 -1.15 3.22 -17.12
CA PHE A 223 0.01 2.34 -17.03
C PHE A 223 1.06 2.73 -18.07
N THR A 224 2.33 2.65 -17.68
CA THR A 224 3.44 2.79 -18.63
C THR A 224 3.54 1.54 -19.48
N GLU A 225 3.54 1.70 -20.81
CA GLU A 225 3.65 0.58 -21.73
C GLU A 225 5.11 0.16 -21.97
N ILE A 226 5.27 -1.03 -22.56
CA ILE A 226 6.59 -1.60 -22.87
C ILE A 226 7.29 -0.70 -23.89
N GLY A 227 8.42 -0.13 -23.49
CA GLY A 227 9.26 0.70 -24.34
C GLY A 227 9.01 2.20 -24.20
N GLU A 228 8.08 2.63 -23.34
CA GLU A 228 7.84 4.03 -23.04
C GLU A 228 8.71 4.54 -21.88
N THR A 229 9.10 5.81 -21.97
CA THR A 229 9.46 6.62 -20.80
C THR A 229 8.20 7.04 -20.04
N LEU A 230 8.34 7.40 -18.76
CA LEU A 230 7.21 7.90 -17.98
C LEU A 230 6.64 9.19 -18.59
N GLU A 231 7.49 10.04 -19.17
CA GLU A 231 7.09 11.28 -19.83
C GLU A 231 6.28 11.01 -21.11
N GLU A 232 6.64 9.99 -21.89
CA GLU A 232 5.85 9.55 -23.04
C GLU A 232 4.50 8.99 -22.60
N THR A 233 4.46 8.19 -21.53
CA THR A 233 3.19 7.73 -20.92
C THR A 233 2.32 8.91 -20.49
N VAL A 234 2.89 9.94 -19.84
CA VAL A 234 2.16 11.17 -19.48
C VAL A 234 1.53 11.81 -20.72
N ALA A 235 2.28 11.97 -21.81
CA ALA A 235 1.77 12.58 -23.02
C ALA A 235 0.69 11.72 -23.70
N ARG A 236 0.85 10.38 -23.72
CA ARG A 236 -0.11 9.44 -24.30
C ARG A 236 -1.41 9.43 -23.50
N GLU A 237 -1.37 9.19 -22.19
CA GLU A 237 -2.56 9.08 -21.34
C GLU A 237 -3.40 10.36 -21.38
N VAL A 238 -2.76 11.55 -21.35
CA VAL A 238 -3.49 12.82 -21.44
C VAL A 238 -4.14 13.03 -22.81
N MET A 239 -3.49 12.57 -23.88
CA MET A 239 -4.06 12.60 -25.23
C MET A 239 -5.22 11.62 -25.37
N GLU A 240 -5.09 10.38 -24.88
CA GLU A 240 -6.11 9.34 -24.99
C GLU A 240 -7.36 9.68 -24.16
N GLU A 241 -7.19 10.07 -22.90
CA GLU A 241 -8.31 10.32 -22.00
C GLU A 241 -9.03 11.65 -22.27
N ALA A 242 -8.29 12.70 -22.68
CA ALA A 242 -8.82 14.07 -22.75
C ALA A 242 -8.58 14.81 -24.08
N GLY A 243 -7.81 14.25 -25.02
CA GLY A 243 -7.48 14.91 -26.28
C GLY A 243 -6.55 16.12 -26.14
N ILE A 244 -5.82 16.23 -25.02
CA ILE A 244 -4.99 17.39 -24.70
C ILE A 244 -3.51 17.10 -25.00
N ARG A 245 -2.84 18.03 -25.69
CA ARG A 245 -1.37 18.01 -25.79
C ARG A 245 -0.74 18.68 -24.59
N VAL A 246 0.42 18.19 -24.18
CA VAL A 246 1.12 18.69 -22.99
C VAL A 246 2.59 18.98 -23.27
N LYS A 247 3.15 19.87 -22.46
CA LYS A 247 4.58 20.23 -22.42
C LYS A 247 5.01 20.44 -20.97
N ASN A 248 6.30 20.71 -20.77
CA ASN A 248 6.88 21.00 -19.46
C ASN A 248 6.53 19.91 -18.43
N ILE A 249 6.65 18.64 -18.83
CA ILE A 249 6.38 17.48 -17.97
C ILE A 249 7.44 17.46 -16.87
N GLN A 250 6.99 17.51 -15.61
CA GLN A 250 7.84 17.60 -14.44
C GLN A 250 7.42 16.56 -13.41
N TYR A 251 8.36 15.69 -13.03
CA TYR A 251 8.16 14.75 -11.95
C TYR A 251 7.89 15.48 -10.63
N TYR A 252 6.91 15.00 -9.88
CA TYR A 252 6.54 15.50 -8.56
C TYR A 252 7.01 14.54 -7.45
N LYS A 253 6.41 13.35 -7.38
CA LYS A 253 6.65 12.35 -6.35
C LYS A 253 6.24 10.96 -6.84
N SER A 254 6.59 9.93 -6.09
CA SER A 254 6.11 8.57 -6.32
C SER A 254 5.51 7.94 -5.07
N GLN A 255 4.53 7.06 -5.27
CA GLN A 255 3.87 6.30 -4.23
C GLN A 255 3.84 4.81 -4.60
N PRO A 256 4.44 3.92 -3.80
CA PRO A 256 4.15 2.50 -3.88
C PRO A 256 2.67 2.24 -3.59
N TRP A 257 2.01 1.49 -4.46
CA TRP A 257 0.59 1.21 -4.41
C TRP A 257 0.33 -0.31 -4.57
N GLY A 258 0.86 -1.07 -3.61
CA GLY A 258 0.88 -2.53 -3.61
C GLY A 258 -0.48 -3.24 -3.51
N VAL A 259 -1.60 -2.49 -3.43
CA VAL A 259 -2.95 -3.08 -3.50
C VAL A 259 -3.24 -3.66 -4.90
N VAL A 260 -2.61 -3.10 -5.93
CA VAL A 260 -2.71 -3.54 -7.33
C VAL A 260 -1.33 -3.72 -7.98
N ASP A 261 -0.30 -3.91 -7.16
CA ASP A 261 1.10 -4.11 -7.57
C ASP A 261 1.76 -2.90 -8.27
N ASP A 262 1.23 -1.69 -8.08
CA ASP A 262 1.66 -0.49 -8.82
C ASP A 262 2.78 0.30 -8.13
N LEU A 263 3.57 1.02 -8.94
CA LEU A 263 4.33 2.20 -8.51
C LEU A 263 3.76 3.41 -9.24
N LEU A 264 3.07 4.27 -8.50
CA LEU A 264 2.52 5.51 -9.02
C LEU A 264 3.63 6.56 -9.11
N ALA A 265 3.77 7.20 -10.26
CA ALA A 265 4.66 8.34 -10.50
C ALA A 265 3.82 9.57 -10.85
N GLY A 266 3.82 10.56 -9.97
CA GLY A 266 3.09 11.80 -10.12
C GLY A 266 3.86 12.81 -10.97
N PHE A 267 3.18 13.42 -11.93
CA PHE A 267 3.73 14.47 -12.79
C PHE A 267 2.80 15.67 -12.85
N TYR A 268 3.37 16.87 -12.92
CA TYR A 268 2.67 18.04 -13.41
C TYR A 268 3.14 18.38 -14.82
N CYS A 269 2.22 18.90 -15.63
CA CYS A 269 2.55 19.41 -16.96
C CYS A 269 1.63 20.58 -17.31
N GLU A 270 1.91 21.22 -18.43
CA GLU A 270 1.13 22.36 -18.93
C GLU A 270 0.51 22.01 -20.28
N VAL A 271 -0.70 22.49 -20.53
CA VAL A 271 -1.36 22.39 -21.84
C VAL A 271 -0.49 23.03 -22.93
N ASP A 272 -0.41 22.36 -24.09
CA ASP A 272 0.29 22.85 -25.26
C ASP A 272 -0.67 23.17 -26.43
N GLY A 273 -1.15 24.40 -26.42
CA GLY A 273 -2.00 24.95 -27.48
C GLY A 273 -3.48 24.90 -27.11
N ASP A 274 -4.22 24.00 -27.76
CA ASP A 274 -5.67 23.91 -27.62
C ASP A 274 -6.07 23.38 -26.23
N THR A 275 -7.11 23.96 -25.68
CA THR A 275 -7.64 23.64 -24.34
C THR A 275 -9.03 22.97 -24.42
N GLU A 276 -9.57 22.80 -25.63
CA GLU A 276 -10.80 22.06 -25.84
C GLU A 276 -10.61 20.58 -25.48
N ILE A 277 -11.47 20.06 -24.60
CA ILE A 277 -11.39 18.68 -24.11
C ILE A 277 -12.17 17.79 -25.07
N HIS A 278 -11.48 16.81 -25.64
CA HIS A 278 -12.06 15.75 -26.46
C HIS A 278 -11.90 14.42 -25.71
N MET A 279 -12.82 14.16 -24.78
CA MET A 279 -12.73 13.05 -23.84
C MET A 279 -13.11 11.70 -24.46
N ASP A 280 -12.40 10.63 -24.11
CA ASP A 280 -12.87 9.26 -24.38
C ASP A 280 -14.02 8.88 -23.44
N ALA A 281 -15.24 8.84 -23.99
CA ALA A 281 -16.44 8.42 -23.28
C ALA A 281 -16.47 6.93 -22.91
N SER A 282 -15.52 6.13 -23.42
CA SER A 282 -15.38 4.73 -23.04
C SER A 282 -14.88 4.59 -21.60
N GLU A 283 -13.95 5.47 -21.19
CA GLU A 283 -13.26 5.43 -19.90
C GLU A 283 -13.80 6.45 -18.88
N LEU A 284 -14.08 7.68 -19.35
CA LEU A 284 -14.45 8.80 -18.50
C LEU A 284 -15.93 9.17 -18.65
N LYS A 285 -16.51 9.66 -17.56
CA LYS A 285 -17.85 10.28 -17.54
C LYS A 285 -17.78 11.80 -17.56
N LEU A 286 -16.67 12.37 -17.12
CA LEU A 286 -16.46 13.81 -17.03
C LEU A 286 -14.96 14.10 -17.11
N ALA A 287 -14.62 15.17 -17.83
CA ALA A 287 -13.31 15.80 -17.83
C ALA A 287 -13.55 17.32 -17.92
N GLU A 288 -13.04 18.08 -16.95
CA GLU A 288 -13.28 19.52 -16.88
C GLU A 288 -12.10 20.28 -16.25
N TRP A 289 -11.94 21.53 -16.68
CA TRP A 289 -10.98 22.45 -16.09
C TRP A 289 -11.56 23.05 -14.80
N LYS A 290 -10.86 22.87 -13.68
CA LYS A 290 -11.24 23.39 -12.36
C LYS A 290 -10.25 24.41 -11.85
N SER A 291 -10.72 25.57 -11.40
CA SER A 291 -9.89 26.50 -10.63
C SER A 291 -9.62 25.95 -9.23
N ARG A 292 -8.62 26.51 -8.55
CA ARG A 292 -8.19 26.02 -7.21
C ARG A 292 -9.33 25.97 -6.21
N ASP A 293 -10.20 26.97 -6.19
CA ASP A 293 -11.35 27.05 -5.29
C ASP A 293 -12.40 25.96 -5.56
N GLU A 294 -12.58 25.56 -6.82
CA GLU A 294 -13.53 24.51 -7.24
C GLU A 294 -13.07 23.08 -6.95
N ILE A 295 -11.80 22.87 -6.56
CA ILE A 295 -11.26 21.53 -6.28
C ILE A 295 -11.89 20.96 -5.01
N GLU A 296 -12.65 19.87 -5.17
CA GLU A 296 -13.14 19.02 -4.09
C GLU A 296 -12.13 17.90 -3.82
N LEU A 297 -11.55 17.89 -2.62
CA LEU A 297 -10.58 16.86 -2.22
C LEU A 297 -11.28 15.56 -1.86
N GLN A 298 -10.56 14.45 -2.02
CA GLN A 298 -11.02 13.13 -1.61
C GLN A 298 -11.06 13.05 -0.07
N PRO A 299 -12.00 12.28 0.51
CA PRO A 299 -12.18 12.21 1.96
C PRO A 299 -10.98 11.61 2.72
N ASN A 300 -10.14 10.82 2.05
CA ASN A 300 -8.99 10.16 2.66
C ASN A 300 -7.69 10.80 2.16
N ASP A 301 -6.68 10.92 3.03
CA ASP A 301 -5.41 11.61 2.76
C ASP A 301 -4.31 10.72 2.13
N PHE A 302 -4.59 9.43 1.89
CA PHE A 302 -3.57 8.44 1.56
C PHE A 302 -3.19 8.28 0.07
N SER A 303 -3.79 9.04 -0.85
CA SER A 303 -3.55 8.87 -2.30
C SER A 303 -2.72 10.03 -2.88
N LEU A 304 -1.77 9.69 -3.76
CA LEU A 304 -0.95 10.64 -4.50
C LEU A 304 -1.81 11.60 -5.33
N THR A 305 -2.93 11.11 -5.88
CA THR A 305 -3.94 11.94 -6.55
C THR A 305 -4.46 13.05 -5.62
N ASN A 306 -4.92 12.70 -4.41
CA ASN A 306 -5.46 13.69 -3.47
C ASN A 306 -4.35 14.63 -2.96
N GLU A 307 -3.13 14.13 -2.76
CA GLU A 307 -1.97 14.96 -2.41
C GLU A 307 -1.66 15.98 -3.50
N MET A 308 -1.61 15.57 -4.77
CA MET A 308 -1.34 16.45 -5.91
C MET A 308 -2.47 17.47 -6.11
N MET A 309 -3.74 17.06 -5.99
CA MET A 309 -4.87 17.98 -6.03
C MET A 309 -4.78 19.02 -4.92
N ARG A 310 -4.39 18.62 -3.70
CA ARG A 310 -4.18 19.52 -2.56
C ARG A 310 -3.00 20.47 -2.79
N ALA A 311 -1.85 19.97 -3.26
CA ALA A 311 -0.67 20.78 -3.53
C ALA A 311 -0.96 21.87 -4.58
N PHE A 312 -1.70 21.53 -5.65
CA PHE A 312 -2.19 22.52 -6.60
C PHE A 312 -3.20 23.46 -5.93
N LYS A 313 -4.23 22.97 -5.22
CA LYS A 313 -5.20 23.84 -4.52
C LYS A 313 -4.53 24.88 -3.62
N GLU A 314 -3.43 24.53 -2.96
CA GLU A 314 -2.68 25.37 -2.01
C GLU A 314 -1.61 26.27 -2.66
N GLY A 315 -1.44 26.23 -4.00
CA GLY A 315 -0.45 27.07 -4.69
C GLY A 315 1.00 26.61 -4.55
N LYS A 316 1.22 25.34 -4.18
CA LYS A 316 2.56 24.77 -3.99
C LYS A 316 3.21 24.26 -5.30
N PHE A 317 2.41 24.09 -6.36
CA PHE A 317 2.80 23.61 -7.70
C PHE A 317 1.90 24.20 -8.80
#